data_AF-A0A846MGV4-F1
#
_entry.id   AF-A0A846MGV4-F1
#
_cell.length_a   1.000
_cell.length_b   1.000
_cell.length_c   1.000
_cell.angle_alpha   90.00
_cell.angle_beta   90.00
_cell.angle_gamma   90.00
#
_symmetry.space_group_name_H-M   'P 1'
#
loop_
_entity.id
_entity.type
_entity.pdbx_description
1 polymer ?
#
loop_
_entity_poly.entity_id
_entity_poly.type
_entity_poly.pdbx_seq_one_letter_code
_entity_poly.pdbx_strand_id
1 'polypeptide(L)' 'MKTIEMKTVKLSDKELATLKSAIWGQLQNINRDIRIASEAGKDTSILLEIKRDLEQAFEALSFAN' A
#
# COMPACT_ATOMS: atom_id res chain seq x y z
N MET A 1 8.84 -1.21 -28.90
CA MET A 1 8.22 -1.09 -27.56
C MET A 1 9.38 -0.95 -26.58
N LYS A 2 9.48 0.15 -25.82
CA LYS A 2 10.54 0.30 -24.80
C LYS A 2 10.11 -0.48 -23.56
N THR A 3 10.81 -1.56 -23.23
CA THR A 3 10.70 -2.20 -21.93
C THR A 3 11.15 -1.19 -20.88
N ILE A 4 10.25 -0.81 -19.97
CA ILE A 4 10.63 0.01 -18.81
C ILE A 4 11.34 -0.93 -17.85
N GLU A 5 12.67 -0.85 -17.78
CA GLU A 5 13.42 -1.55 -16.74
C GLU A 5 13.08 -0.94 -15.39
N MET A 6 12.48 -1.75 -14.53
CA MET A 6 12.18 -1.39 -13.16
C MET A 6 13.52 -1.29 -12.40
N LYS A 7 13.98 -0.06 -12.16
CA LYS A 7 15.20 0.18 -11.38
C LYS A 7 14.91 -0.09 -9.91
N THR A 8 15.54 -1.11 -9.34
CA THR A 8 15.46 -1.38 -7.90
C THR A 8 16.40 -0.45 -7.16
N VAL A 9 15.87 0.26 -6.16
CA VAL A 9 16.67 1.09 -5.25
C VAL A 9 16.82 0.28 -3.96
N LYS A 10 18.06 0.05 -3.52
CA LYS A 10 18.31 -0.53 -2.20
C LYS A 10 18.04 0.53 -1.14
N LEU A 11 17.21 0.19 -0.17
CA LEU A 11 16.92 1.05 0.97
C LEU A 11 17.83 0.68 2.13
N SER A 12 18.18 1.65 2.96
CA SER A 12 18.67 1.34 4.30
C SER A 12 17.56 0.75 5.16
N ASP A 13 17.91 -0.02 6.19
CA ASP A 13 16.92 -0.58 7.13
C ASP A 13 16.00 0.50 7.73
N LYS A 14 16.55 1.70 7.98
CA LYS A 14 15.79 2.84 8.51
C LYS A 14 14.78 3.37 7.50
N GLU A 15 15.18 3.53 6.24
CA GLU A 15 14.27 3.99 5.17
C GLU A 15 13.18 2.95 4.91
N LEU A 16 13.55 1.67 4.86
CA LEU A 16 12.60 0.57 4.70
C LEU A 16 11.58 0.53 5.85
N ALA A 17 12.05 0.60 7.11
CA ALA A 17 11.18 0.62 8.27
C ALA A 17 10.23 1.83 8.28
N THR A 18 10.73 2.99 7.84
CA THR A 18 9.94 4.23 7.74
C THR A 18 8.82 4.07 6.71
N LEU A 19 9.14 3.58 5.51
CA LEU A 19 8.16 3.38 4.45
C LEU A 19 7.13 2.31 4.80
N LYS A 20 7.56 1.17 5.36
CA LYS A 20 6.65 0.12 5.83
C LYS A 20 5.68 0.66 6.89
N SER A 21 6.18 1.43 7.86
CA SER A 21 5.33 2.03 8.90
C SER A 21 4.31 3.01 8.33
N ALA A 22 4.70 3.84 7.35
CA ALA A 22 3.81 4.77 6.69
C ALA A 22 2.69 4.05 5.92
N ILE A 23 3.04 3.03 5.11
CA ILE A 23 2.06 2.24 4.35
C ILE A 23 1.14 1.47 5.31
N TRP A 24 1.69 0.90 6.39
CA TRP A 24 0.88 0.23 7.41
C TRP A 24 -0.16 1.17 8.03
N GLY A 25 0.21 2.41 8.33
CA GLY A 25 -0.73 3.42 8.82
C GLY A 25 -1.86 3.69 7.81
N GLN A 26 -1.54 3.80 6.52
CA GLN A 26 -2.55 3.96 5.47
C GLN A 26 -3.47 2.75 5.35
N LEU A 27 -2.95 1.53 5.50
CA LEU A 27 -3.75 0.31 5.52
C LEU A 27 -4.76 0.28 6.68
N GLN A 28 -4.38 0.77 7.86
CA GLN A 28 -5.31 0.89 8.99
C GLN A 28 -6.42 1.91 8.70
N ASN A 29 -6.07 3.05 8.10
CA ASN A 29 -7.03 4.08 7.74
C ASN A 29 -8.03 3.58 6.68
N ILE A 30 -7.55 2.96 5.59
CA ILE A 30 -8.43 2.48 4.52
C ILE A 30 -9.35 1.36 5.00
N ASN A 31 -8.88 0.47 5.89
CA ASN A 31 -9.72 -0.56 6.50
C ASN A 31 -10.86 0.05 7.33
N ARG A 32 -10.57 1.12 8.07
CA ARG A 32 -11.59 1.87 8.82
C ARG A 32 -12.61 2.52 7.87
N ASP A 33 -12.14 3.13 6.79
CA ASP A 33 -12.99 3.82 5.82
C ASP A 33 -13.89 2.85 5.05
N ILE A 34 -13.36 1.68 4.66
CA ILE A 34 -14.14 0.59 4.06
C ILE A 34 -15.26 0.15 5.00
N ARG A 35 -14.94 -0.04 6.29
CA ARG A 35 -15.95 -0.43 7.29
C ARG A 35 -17.06 0.61 7.40
N ILE A 36 -16.71 1.88 7.55
CA ILE A 36 -17.69 2.99 7.67
C ILE A 36 -18.55 3.09 6.40
N ALA A 37 -17.94 3.01 5.22
CA ALA A 37 -18.64 3.08 3.95
C ALA A 37 -19.59 1.90 3.75
N SER A 38 -19.13 0.68 4.09
CA SER A 38 -19.95 -0.53 4.03
C SER A 38 -21.13 -0.48 4.99
N GLU A 39 -20.92 -0.03 6.23
CA GLU A 39 -21.99 0.16 7.23
C GLU A 39 -23.01 1.21 6.78
N ALA A 40 -22.58 2.22 6.03
CA ALA A 40 -23.44 3.24 5.44
C ALA A 40 -24.09 2.84 4.11
N GLY A 41 -23.88 1.60 3.63
CA GLY A 41 -24.41 1.12 2.34
C GLY A 41 -23.83 1.82 1.12
N LYS A 42 -22.65 2.42 1.24
CA LYS A 42 -21.93 3.08 0.14
C LYS A 42 -21.09 2.07 -0.62
N ASP A 43 -20.84 2.36 -1.90
CA ASP A 43 -19.89 1.58 -2.70
C ASP A 43 -18.46 1.73 -2.13
N THR A 44 -17.77 0.60 -2.00
CA THR A 44 -16.42 0.49 -1.44
C THR A 44 -15.39 0.04 -2.47
N SER A 45 -15.79 -0.14 -3.73
CA SER A 45 -14.93 -0.69 -4.79
C SER A 45 -13.61 0.08 -4.96
N ILE A 46 -13.65 1.42 -4.98
CA ILE A 46 -12.45 2.27 -5.05
C ILE A 46 -11.56 2.10 -3.80
N LEU A 47 -12.16 2.01 -2.61
CA LEU A 47 -11.39 1.84 -1.37
C LEU A 47 -10.71 0.46 -1.32
N LEU A 48 -11.37 -0.57 -1.86
CA LEU A 48 -10.81 -1.91 -2.00
C LEU A 48 -9.65 -1.96 -3.01
N GLU A 49 -9.72 -1.17 -4.08
CA GLU A 49 -8.62 -1.02 -5.04
C GLU A 49 -7.40 -0.35 -4.38
N ILE A 50 -7.62 0.79 -3.70
CA ILE A 50 -6.55 1.49 -2.95
C ILE A 50 -5.94 0.57 -1.89
N LYS A 51 -6.75 -0.22 -1.18
CA LYS A 51 -6.26 -1.19 -0.20
C LYS A 51 -5.33 -2.22 -0.86
N ARG A 52 -5.71 -2.77 -2.02
CA ARG A 52 -4.88 -3.73 -2.76
C ARG A 52 -3.55 -3.12 -3.20
N ASP A 53 -3.56 -1.87 -3.68
CA ASP A 53 -2.34 -1.18 -4.09
C ASP A 53 -1.40 -0.96 -2.89
N LEU A 54 -1.94 -0.59 -1.73
CA LEU A 54 -1.17 -0.45 -0.50
C LEU A 54 -0.60 -1.79 -0.01
N GLU A 55 -1.37 -2.89 -0.11
CA GLU A 55 -0.91 -4.24 0.22
C GLU A 55 0.24 -4.67 -0.68
N GLN A 56 0.11 -4.46 -1.99
CA GLN A 56 1.17 -4.75 -2.96
C GLN A 56 2.41 -3.90 -2.72
N ALA A 57 2.26 -2.61 -2.43
CA ALA A 57 3.38 -1.74 -2.11
C ALA A 57 4.11 -2.19 -0.82
N PHE A 58 3.35 -2.60 0.20
CA PHE A 58 3.93 -3.14 1.44
C PHE A 58 4.71 -4.44 1.21
N GLU A 59 4.16 -5.33 0.38
CA GLU A 59 4.82 -6.58 -0.02
C GLU A 59 6.08 -6.29 -0.82
N ALA A 60 6.01 -5.40 -1.82
CA ALA A 60 7.14 -5.01 -2.66
C ALA A 60 8.33 -4.48 -1.84
N LEU A 61 8.06 -3.71 -0.77
CA LEU A 61 9.10 -3.24 0.15
C LEU A 61 9.85 -4.38 0.85
N SER A 62 9.26 -5.58 0.98
CA SER A 62 9.97 -6.73 1.55
C SER A 62 11.08 -7.27 0.66
N PHE A 63 11.13 -6.86 -0.61
CA PHE A 63 12.20 -7.20 -1.56
C PHE A 63 13.20 -6.05 -1.78
N ALA A 64 13.07 -4.94 -1.05
CA ALA A 64 13.88 -3.73 -1.25
C ALA A 64 15.18 -3.67 -0.41
N ASN A 65 15.51 -4.76 0.31
CA ASN A 65 16.76 -4.95 1.06
C ASN A 65 17.81 -5.72 0.23
#